data_AF-A0A165SX57-F1
#
_entry.id   AF-A0A165SX57-F1
#
_cell.length_a   1.000
_cell.length_b   1.000
_cell.length_c   1.000
_cell.angle_alpha   90.00
_cell.angle_beta   90.00
_cell.angle_gamma   90.00
#
_symmetry.space_group_name_H-M   'P 1'
#
loop_
_entity.id
_entity.type
_entity.pdbx_description
1 polymer ?
#
loop_
_entity_poly.entity_id
_entity_poly.type
_entity_poly.pdbx_seq_one_letter_code
_entity_poly.pdbx_strand_id
1 'polypeptide(L)'
;IDHFLICTCKLTPRWFNKPKFHILLHLPEHIRRFGPAMLFATEGFESFNAIIRSHSIHSNRHAPSLDIAISMARANRLCHLLSGG
;
A
#
# COMPACT_ATOMS: atom_id res chain seq x y z
N ILE A 1 9.41 -16.07 -14.96
CA ILE A 1 8.42 -16.51 -13.94
C ILE A 1 8.34 -18.03 -13.88
N ASP A 2 8.46 -18.73 -15.01
CA ASP A 2 8.30 -20.19 -15.09
C ASP A 2 9.27 -20.98 -14.22
N HIS A 3 10.56 -20.61 -14.19
CA HIS A 3 11.53 -21.25 -13.30
C HIS A 3 11.11 -21.19 -11.82
N PHE A 4 10.61 -20.03 -11.37
CA PHE A 4 10.09 -19.85 -10.02
C PHE A 4 8.86 -20.73 -9.74
N LEU A 5 7.94 -20.82 -10.70
CA LEU A 5 6.74 -21.66 -10.57
C LEU A 5 7.09 -23.16 -10.52
N ILE A 6 8.04 -23.60 -11.35
CA ILE A 6 8.54 -24.99 -11.35
C ILE A 6 9.20 -25.31 -10.01
N CYS A 7 10.08 -24.44 -9.50
CA CYS A 7 10.71 -24.62 -8.20
C CYS A 7 9.68 -24.62 -7.06
N THR A 8 8.66 -23.77 -7.12
CA THR A 8 7.58 -23.76 -6.12
C THR A 8 6.75 -25.03 -6.16
N CYS A 9 6.46 -25.57 -7.35
CA CYS A 9 5.75 -26.83 -7.52
C CYS A 9 6.53 -28.01 -6.92
N LYS A 10 7.86 -28.04 -7.12
CA LYS A 10 8.75 -29.04 -6.50
C LYS A 10 8.76 -28.97 -4.97
N LEU A 11 8.66 -27.77 -4.40
CA LEU A 11 8.55 -27.60 -2.95
C LEU A 11 7.18 -28.06 -2.44
N THR A 12 6.11 -27.49 -2.98
CA THR A 12 4.73 -27.92 -2.73
C THR A 12 3.74 -27.27 -3.71
N PRO A 13 2.87 -28.05 -4.36
CA PRO A 13 1.86 -27.51 -5.27
C PRO A 13 0.71 -26.79 -4.54
N ARG A 14 0.64 -26.85 -3.19
CA ARG A 14 -0.44 -26.20 -2.42
C ARG A 14 -0.46 -24.67 -2.57
N TRP A 15 0.67 -24.06 -2.93
CA TRP A 15 0.76 -22.62 -3.17
C TRP A 15 -0.14 -22.15 -4.31
N PHE A 16 -0.36 -22.99 -5.33
CA PHE A 16 -1.20 -22.64 -6.47
C PHE A 16 -2.69 -22.47 -6.11
N ASN A 17 -3.13 -23.01 -4.97
CA ASN A 17 -4.49 -22.81 -4.43
C ASN A 17 -4.65 -21.47 -3.70
N LYS A 18 -3.58 -20.70 -3.49
CA LYS A 18 -3.65 -19.41 -2.78
C LYS A 18 -3.89 -18.28 -3.78
N PRO A 19 -5.00 -17.52 -3.67
CA PRO A 19 -5.29 -16.42 -4.60
C PRO A 19 -4.16 -15.38 -4.68
N LYS A 20 -3.52 -15.06 -3.54
CA LYS A 20 -2.37 -14.14 -3.50
C LYS A 20 -1.16 -14.67 -4.27
N PHE A 21 -0.97 -15.99 -4.30
CA PHE A 21 0.13 -16.59 -5.06
C PHE A 21 -0.15 -16.54 -6.57
N HIS A 22 -1.42 -16.74 -6.98
CA HIS A 22 -1.82 -16.62 -8.39
C HIS A 22 -1.50 -15.24 -8.98
N ILE A 23 -1.56 -14.17 -8.19
CA ILE A 23 -1.20 -12.80 -8.63
C ILE A 23 0.25 -12.72 -9.12
N LEU A 24 1.17 -13.54 -8.61
CA LEU A 24 2.58 -13.55 -9.05
C LEU A 24 2.74 -13.95 -10.53
N LEU A 25 1.79 -14.71 -11.08
CA LEU A 25 1.75 -15.04 -12.51
C LEU A 25 1.55 -13.79 -13.37
N HIS A 26 0.69 -12.88 -12.90
CA HIS A 26 0.31 -11.65 -13.60
C HIS A 26 1.26 -10.48 -13.31
N LEU A 27 2.10 -10.60 -12.27
CA LEU A 27 3.03 -9.55 -11.87
C LEU A 27 3.92 -9.03 -13.02
N PRO A 28 4.49 -9.86 -13.93
CA PRO A 28 5.24 -9.35 -15.07
C PRO A 28 4.40 -8.55 -16.07
N GLU A 29 3.12 -8.90 -16.27
CA GLU A 29 2.20 -8.15 -17.13
C GLU A 29 1.86 -6.81 -16.45
N HIS A 30 1.51 -6.84 -15.17
CA HIS A 30 1.21 -5.65 -14.39
C HIS A 30 2.37 -4.66 -14.37
N ILE A 31 3.61 -5.13 -14.22
CA ILE A 31 4.78 -4.26 -14.24
C ILE A 31 4.94 -3.56 -15.59
N ARG A 32 4.69 -4.28 -16.69
CA ARG A 32 4.75 -3.68 -18.04
C ARG A 32 3.64 -2.64 -18.25
N ARG A 33 2.47 -2.86 -17.66
CA ARG A 33 1.29 -2.00 -17.85
C ARG A 33 1.25 -0.79 -16.91
N PHE A 34 1.64 -0.97 -15.65
CA PHE A 34 1.46 0.01 -14.57
C PHE A 34 2.78 0.56 -14.01
N GLY A 35 3.92 0.08 -14.52
CA GLY A 35 5.24 0.43 -14.00
C GLY A 35 5.66 -0.44 -12.80
N PRO A 36 6.73 -0.06 -12.09
CA PRO A 36 7.28 -0.86 -10.99
C PRO A 36 6.23 -1.27 -9.95
N ALA A 37 6.36 -2.48 -9.40
CA ALA A 37 5.40 -3.03 -8.45
C ALA A 37 5.14 -2.15 -7.21
N MET A 38 6.15 -1.36 -6.84
CA MET A 38 6.06 -0.38 -5.76
C MET A 38 4.97 0.68 -5.98
N LEU A 39 4.66 1.02 -7.23
CA LEU A 39 3.66 2.05 -7.55
C LEU A 39 2.22 1.62 -7.23
N PHE A 40 1.96 0.31 -7.20
CA PHE A 40 0.65 -0.26 -6.89
C PHE A 40 0.65 -1.12 -5.61
N ALA A 41 1.75 -1.07 -4.84
CA ALA A 41 1.80 -1.68 -3.53
C ALA A 41 0.89 -0.90 -2.57
N THR A 42 0.04 -1.62 -1.82
CA THR A 42 -0.87 -0.99 -0.85
C THR A 42 -0.18 -0.56 0.44
N GLU A 43 1.06 -1.02 0.69
CA GLU A 43 1.82 -0.75 1.91
C GLU A 43 1.95 0.75 2.21
N GLY A 44 2.21 1.57 1.18
CA GLY A 44 2.26 3.03 1.32
C GLY A 44 0.93 3.60 1.82
N PHE A 45 -0.19 3.15 1.26
CA PHE A 45 -1.53 3.55 1.70
C PHE A 45 -1.87 3.02 3.10
N GLU A 46 -1.50 1.77 3.40
CA GLU A 46 -1.73 1.15 4.69
C GLU A 46 -0.96 1.85 5.82
N SER A 47 0.22 2.41 5.53
CA SER A 47 1.00 3.18 6.50
C SER A 47 0.23 4.41 7.04
N PHE A 48 -0.65 5.01 6.23
CA PHE A 48 -1.50 6.12 6.67
C PHE A 48 -2.51 5.69 7.74
N ASN A 49 -2.87 4.42 7.85
CA ASN A 49 -3.77 3.94 8.90
C ASN A 49 -3.18 4.19 10.30
N ALA A 50 -1.86 4.21 10.46
CA ALA A 50 -1.22 4.56 11.73
C ALA A 50 -1.41 6.06 12.05
N ILE A 51 -1.23 6.93 11.05
CA ILE A 51 -1.38 8.38 11.17
C ILE A 51 -2.84 8.75 11.49
N ILE A 52 -3.78 8.18 10.73
CA ILE A 52 -5.22 8.37 10.93
C ILE A 52 -5.63 7.95 12.36
N ARG A 53 -5.17 6.77 12.82
CA ARG A 53 -5.43 6.31 14.18
C ARG A 53 -4.84 7.24 15.24
N SER A 54 -3.63 7.74 15.04
CA SER A 54 -3.01 8.69 15.98
C SER A 54 -3.86 9.96 16.12
N HIS A 55 -4.27 10.58 15.01
CA HIS A 55 -5.14 11.76 15.05
C HIS A 55 -6.52 11.47 15.64
N SER A 56 -7.07 10.27 15.41
CA SER A 56 -8.33 9.86 16.02
C SER A 56 -8.23 9.66 17.54
N ILE A 57 -7.14 9.08 18.05
CA ILE A 57 -6.95 8.79 19.48
C ILE A 57 -6.74 10.09 20.27
N HIS A 58 -6.02 11.05 19.70
CA HIS A 58 -5.67 12.33 20.34
C HIS A 58 -6.64 13.47 20.01
N SER A 59 -7.75 13.20 19.30
CA SER A 59 -8.84 14.15 19.09
C SER A 59 -9.68 14.30 20.37
N ASN A 60 -10.31 15.47 20.54
CA ASN A 60 -11.34 15.69 21.57
C ASN A 60 -12.65 14.89 21.30
N ARG A 61 -12.70 14.17 20.17
CA ARG A 61 -13.76 13.28 19.69
C ARG A 61 -15.10 13.95 19.38
N HIS A 62 -15.17 15.27 19.35
CA HIS A 62 -16.39 15.98 18.92
C HIS A 62 -16.61 15.86 17.40
N ALA A 63 -15.54 15.91 16.61
CA ALA A 63 -15.58 15.74 15.16
C ALA A 63 -14.28 15.07 14.64
N PRO A 64 -14.03 13.78 14.93
CA PRO A 64 -12.77 13.11 14.61
C PRO A 64 -12.37 13.20 13.14
N SER A 65 -13.34 13.07 12.22
CA SER A 65 -13.09 13.17 10.77
C SER A 65 -12.56 14.54 10.35
N LEU A 66 -13.11 15.61 10.94
CA LEU A 66 -12.68 16.98 10.69
C LEU A 66 -11.27 17.21 11.24
N ASP A 67 -10.98 16.73 12.45
CA ASP A 67 -9.67 16.87 13.08
C ASP A 67 -8.57 16.14 12.28
N ILE A 68 -8.87 14.93 11.80
CA ILE A 68 -7.99 14.16 10.92
C ILE A 68 -7.77 14.90 9.61
N ALA A 69 -8.82 15.40 8.97
CA ALA A 69 -8.73 16.13 7.70
C ALA A 69 -7.88 17.39 7.82
N ILE A 70 -8.07 18.18 8.88
CA ILE A 70 -7.26 19.38 9.16
C ILE A 70 -5.79 19.02 9.37
N SER A 71 -5.53 17.95 10.11
CA SER A 71 -4.16 17.49 10.39
C SER A 71 -3.45 17.01 9.12
N MET A 72 -4.13 16.21 8.28
CA MET A 72 -3.57 15.75 7.01
C MET A 72 -3.35 16.90 6.02
N ALA A 73 -4.26 17.88 5.97
CA ALA A 73 -4.10 19.06 5.13
C ALA A 73 -2.89 19.91 5.55
N ARG A 74 -2.62 20.03 6.85
CA ARG A 74 -1.42 20.70 7.38
C ARG A 74 -0.15 19.94 7.00
N ALA A 75 -0.13 18.62 7.15
CA ALA A 75 1.02 17.79 6.77
C ALA A 75 1.32 17.90 5.26
N ASN A 76 0.30 17.81 4.41
CA ASN A 76 0.46 17.97 2.96
C ASN A 76 0.98 19.35 2.58
N ARG A 77 0.49 20.41 3.23
CA ARG A 77 0.98 21.78 3.00
C ARG A 77 2.47 21.90 3.34
N LEU A 78 2.91 21.29 4.43
CA LEU A 78 4.32 21.25 4.81
C LEU A 78 5.16 20.52 3.75
N CYS A 79 4.73 19.34 3.31
CA CYS A 79 5.43 18.58 2.26
C CYS A 79 5.55 19.38 0.95
N HIS A 80 4.48 20.06 0.53
CA HIS A 80 4.47 20.91 -0.66
C HIS A 80 5.46 22.07 -0.54
N LEU A 81 5.46 22.79 0.59
CA LEU A 81 6.42 23.87 0.85
C LEU A 81 7.87 23.36 0.85
N LEU A 82 8.13 22.21 1.47
CA LEU A 82 9.47 21.60 1.49
C LEU A 82 9.91 21.09 0.10
N SER A 83 8.97 20.81 -0.79
CA SER A 83 9.25 20.35 -2.16
C SER A 83 9.44 21.51 -3.15
N GLY A 84 9.39 22.76 -2.69
CA GLY A 84 9.63 23.94 -3.52
C GLY A 84 8.38 24.58 -4.12
N GLY A 85 7.17 24.16 -3.71
CA GLY A 85 5.90 24.61 -4.28
C GLY A 85 5.52 23.78 -5.49
#